data_AF-A0A819MLS2-F1
#
_entry.id   AF-A0A819MLS2-F1
#
_cell.length_a   1.000
_cell.length_b   1.000
_cell.length_c   1.000
_cell.angle_alpha   90.00
_cell.angle_beta   90.00
_cell.angle_gamma   90.00
#
_symmetry.space_group_name_H-M   'P 1'
#
loop_
_entity.id
_entity.type
_entity.pdbx_description
1 polymer ?
#
loop_
_entity_poly.entity_id
_entity_poly.type
_entity_poly.pdbx_seq_one_letter_code
_entity_poly.pdbx_strand_id
1 'polypeptide(L)'
;GQTLPSRKRSSTNYVCDLKYMNQVEYDETNQEVLVQAGATWTHVIYKLNSYGRSPVVMQSYCTFSVAGTISVNAHGITSDHAMIESVISIEYIDMNGKIDECSREKKSQLFSLIIGGYGLFGIITRLRLKTVSNVKTSLEYIRLQ
;
A
#
# COMPACT_ATOMS: atom_id res chain seq x y z
N GLY A 1 -1.55 13.32 -7.13
CA GLY A 1 -0.65 12.31 -6.54
C GLY A 1 0.78 12.69 -6.81
N GLN A 2 1.72 12.29 -5.95
CA GLN A 2 3.14 12.66 -6.06
C GLN A 2 3.88 12.00 -7.24
N THR A 3 3.20 11.15 -8.04
CA THR A 3 3.77 10.35 -9.13
C THR A 3 3.34 10.76 -10.54
N LEU A 4 2.44 11.75 -10.70
CA LEU A 4 2.01 12.21 -12.02
C LEU A 4 2.22 13.73 -12.17
N PRO A 5 2.89 14.19 -13.24
CA PRO A 5 2.94 15.61 -13.56
C PRO A 5 1.53 16.11 -13.89
N SER A 6 1.23 17.36 -13.54
CA SER A 6 -0.05 18.01 -13.78
C SER A 6 -0.40 17.97 -15.28
N ARG A 7 -1.21 16.99 -15.71
CA ARG A 7 -1.62 16.86 -17.10
C ARG A 7 -2.92 17.63 -17.33
N LYS A 8 -2.95 18.43 -18.41
CA LYS A 8 -4.10 19.21 -18.86
C LYS A 8 -5.37 18.36 -18.89
N ARG A 9 -6.45 18.89 -18.28
CA ARG A 9 -7.80 18.31 -18.32
C ARG A 9 -8.32 18.34 -19.76
N SER A 10 -8.47 17.15 -20.36
CA SER A 10 -9.38 16.93 -21.50
C SER A 10 -10.82 16.84 -20.96
N SER A 11 -11.81 17.27 -21.74
CA SER A 11 -13.23 17.34 -21.36
C SER A 11 -13.91 15.98 -21.11
N THR A 12 -13.20 14.86 -21.29
CA THR A 12 -13.75 13.49 -21.22
C THR A 12 -13.04 12.57 -20.23
N ASN A 13 -12.05 13.05 -19.46
CA ASN A 13 -11.32 12.22 -18.50
C ASN A 13 -11.70 12.54 -17.05
N TYR A 14 -12.00 11.50 -16.28
CA TYR A 14 -12.27 11.59 -14.84
C TYR A 14 -11.02 11.28 -14.02
N VAL A 15 -10.86 11.98 -12.89
CA VAL A 15 -9.83 11.70 -11.90
C VAL A 15 -10.52 11.55 -10.55
N CYS A 16 -10.41 10.37 -9.95
CA CYS A 16 -10.94 10.10 -8.63
C CYS A 16 -9.89 10.45 -7.57
N ASP A 17 -10.14 11.49 -6.77
CA ASP A 17 -9.32 11.78 -5.60
C ASP A 17 -9.77 10.92 -4.42
N LEU A 18 -8.94 9.94 -4.05
CA LEU A 18 -9.24 8.99 -2.98
C LEU A 18 -8.74 9.46 -1.61
N LYS A 19 -8.15 10.66 -1.48
CA LYS A 19 -7.52 11.17 -0.26
C LYS A 19 -8.34 10.99 1.02
N TYR A 20 -9.67 11.10 0.93
CA TYR A 20 -10.57 11.01 2.08
C TYR A 20 -10.95 9.57 2.46
N MET A 21 -10.61 8.58 1.64
CA MET A 21 -10.69 7.16 1.99
C MET A 21 -9.44 6.77 2.81
N ASN A 22 -9.36 7.24 4.05
CA ASN A 22 -8.14 7.17 4.88
C ASN A 22 -8.29 6.36 6.17
N GLN A 23 -9.33 5.54 6.30
CA GLN A 23 -9.50 4.69 7.47
C GLN A 23 -8.43 3.59 7.53
N VAL A 24 -7.96 3.30 8.75
CA VAL A 24 -6.97 2.26 9.05
C VAL A 24 -7.43 1.47 10.26
N GLU A 25 -7.56 0.16 10.10
CA GLU A 25 -7.98 -0.79 11.13
C GLU A 25 -6.89 -1.85 11.31
N TYR A 26 -6.60 -2.21 12.56
CA TYR A 26 -5.62 -3.25 12.86
C TYR A 26 -6.33 -4.46 13.44
N ASP A 27 -6.06 -5.63 12.87
CA ASP A 27 -6.54 -6.93 13.33
C ASP A 27 -5.43 -7.60 14.14
N GLU A 28 -5.59 -7.58 15.47
CA GLU A 28 -4.62 -8.17 16.40
C GLU A 28 -4.54 -9.70 16.29
N THR A 29 -5.63 -10.35 15.87
CA THR A 29 -5.73 -11.81 15.78
C THR A 29 -4.87 -12.33 14.64
N ASN A 30 -5.01 -11.71 13.46
CA ASN A 30 -4.27 -12.11 12.28
C ASN A 30 -2.94 -11.34 12.11
N GLN A 31 -2.72 -10.30 12.92
CA GLN A 31 -1.59 -9.36 12.82
C GLN A 31 -1.53 -8.61 11.48
N GLU A 32 -2.70 -8.18 11.01
CA GLU A 32 -2.89 -7.55 9.71
C GLU A 32 -3.43 -6.14 9.87
N VAL A 33 -3.18 -5.30 8.88
CA VAL A 33 -3.76 -3.96 8.82
C VAL A 33 -4.62 -3.82 7.58
N LEU A 34 -5.86 -3.38 7.78
CA LEU A 34 -6.79 -3.02 6.73
C LEU A 34 -6.69 -1.51 6.49
N VAL A 35 -6.44 -1.12 5.25
CA VAL A 35 -6.07 0.24 4.89
C VAL A 35 -6.89 0.68 3.70
N GLN A 36 -7.65 1.77 3.83
CA GLN A 36 -8.32 2.36 2.69
C GLN A 36 -7.32 3.05 1.74
N ALA A 37 -7.67 3.12 0.46
CA ALA A 37 -6.73 3.48 -0.60
C ALA A 37 -6.07 4.86 -0.46
N GLY A 38 -6.78 5.84 0.10
CA GLY A 38 -6.29 7.20 0.35
C GLY A 38 -5.43 7.34 1.60
N ALA A 39 -5.46 6.38 2.52
CA ALA A 39 -4.64 6.43 3.72
C ALA A 39 -3.17 6.47 3.33
N THR A 40 -2.39 7.29 4.04
CA THR A 40 -0.94 7.35 3.87
C THR A 40 -0.24 6.41 4.82
N TRP A 41 1.03 6.11 4.54
CA TRP A 41 1.85 5.34 5.47
C TRP A 41 1.96 6.01 6.85
N THR A 42 1.92 7.34 6.94
CA THR A 42 1.80 8.06 8.22
C THR A 42 0.61 7.56 9.03
N HIS A 43 -0.59 7.44 8.42
CA HIS A 43 -1.78 6.94 9.11
C HIS A 43 -1.58 5.49 9.59
N VAL A 44 -0.98 4.65 8.76
CA VAL A 44 -0.69 3.25 9.10
C VAL A 44 0.28 3.15 10.27
N ILE A 45 1.40 3.88 10.23
CA ILE A 45 2.40 3.89 11.31
C ILE A 45 1.76 4.36 12.62
N TYR A 46 1.01 5.47 12.60
CA TYR A 46 0.32 5.95 13.80
C TYR A 46 -0.63 4.89 14.39
N LYS A 47 -1.39 4.19 13.55
CA LYS A 47 -2.30 3.13 14.00
C LYS A 47 -1.53 1.93 14.57
N LEU A 48 -0.43 1.51 13.95
CA LEU A 48 0.34 0.34 14.36
C LEU A 48 1.20 0.57 15.61
N ASN A 49 1.61 1.81 15.88
CA ASN A 49 2.46 2.15 17.02
C ASN A 49 1.85 1.72 18.37
N SER A 50 0.55 1.87 18.56
CA SER A 50 -0.12 1.46 19.81
C SER A 50 -0.12 -0.05 20.04
N TYR A 51 0.19 -0.84 19.00
CA TYR A 51 0.22 -2.30 19.05
C TYR A 51 1.65 -2.86 18.98
N GLY A 52 2.67 -2.00 18.98
CA GLY A 52 4.06 -2.44 18.82
C GLY A 52 4.33 -3.11 17.47
N ARG A 53 3.62 -2.69 16.42
CA ARG A 53 3.75 -3.24 15.06
C ARG A 53 4.30 -2.21 14.08
N SER A 54 4.78 -2.71 12.94
CA SER A 54 5.29 -1.90 11.84
C SER A 54 4.88 -2.50 10.49
N PRO A 55 4.81 -1.68 9.42
CA PRO A 55 4.74 -2.20 8.06
C PRO A 55 5.94 -3.10 7.77
N VAL A 56 5.74 -4.17 6.99
CA VAL A 56 6.82 -5.09 6.59
C VAL A 56 7.86 -4.36 5.73
N VAL A 57 7.42 -3.52 4.79
CA VAL A 57 8.29 -2.72 3.93
C VAL A 57 7.60 -1.41 3.55
N MET A 58 8.38 -0.34 3.45
CA MET A 58 7.92 1.00 3.07
C MET A 58 9.06 1.77 2.41
N GLN A 59 8.76 2.63 1.44
CA GLN A 59 9.73 3.59 0.88
C GLN A 59 10.13 4.66 1.91
N SER A 60 11.20 5.42 1.63
CA SER A 60 11.80 6.37 2.60
C SER A 60 10.85 7.43 3.15
N TYR A 61 9.83 7.85 2.39
CA TYR A 61 8.84 8.83 2.85
C TYR A 61 7.50 8.17 3.16
N CYS A 62 6.88 8.59 4.26
CA CYS A 62 5.59 8.06 4.72
C CYS A 62 4.37 8.88 4.23
N THR A 63 4.59 9.92 3.43
CA THR A 63 3.53 10.82 2.95
C THR A 63 2.73 10.28 1.75
N PHE A 64 3.19 9.20 1.12
CA PHE A 64 2.48 8.56 0.01
C PHE A 64 1.24 7.81 0.50
N SER A 65 0.18 7.78 -0.32
CA SER A 65 -0.93 6.87 -0.07
C SER A 65 -0.50 5.43 -0.26
N VAL A 66 -1.02 4.53 0.57
CA VAL A 66 -0.64 3.12 0.56
C VAL A 66 -1.05 2.47 -0.76
N ALA A 67 -2.26 2.74 -1.27
CA ALA A 67 -2.64 2.23 -2.59
C ALA A 67 -1.78 2.79 -3.72
N GLY A 68 -1.38 4.07 -3.65
CA GLY A 68 -0.46 4.65 -4.63
C GLY A 68 0.90 3.94 -4.65
N THR A 69 1.45 3.65 -3.47
CA THR A 69 2.67 2.85 -3.30
C THR A 69 2.53 1.46 -3.92
N ILE A 70 1.42 0.76 -3.66
CA ILE A 70 1.16 -0.58 -4.23
C ILE A 70 0.96 -0.52 -5.75
N SER A 71 0.23 0.48 -6.26
CA SER A 71 -0.05 0.64 -7.69
C SER A 71 1.21 0.86 -8.53
N VAL A 72 2.30 1.38 -7.95
CA VAL A 72 3.60 1.51 -8.64
C VAL A 72 4.59 0.42 -8.25
N ASN A 73 4.18 -0.51 -7.37
CA ASN A 73 5.04 -1.52 -6.76
C ASN A 73 6.35 -0.93 -6.22
N ALA A 74 6.25 0.13 -5.39
CA ALA A 74 7.42 0.83 -4.89
C ALA A 74 8.33 -0.11 -4.07
N HIS A 75 9.61 0.23 -3.94
CA HIS A 75 10.57 -0.55 -3.16
C HIS A 75 10.81 0.06 -1.78
N GLY A 76 11.25 -0.78 -0.84
CA GLY A 76 11.66 -0.37 0.49
C GLY A 76 13.01 0.35 0.52
N ILE A 77 13.33 0.95 1.66
CA ILE A 77 14.70 1.44 1.93
C ILE A 77 15.72 0.30 2.03
N THR A 78 15.27 -0.86 2.51
CA THR A 78 16.04 -2.11 2.53
C THR A 78 15.56 -3.05 1.43
N SER A 79 16.40 -4.02 1.05
CA SER A 79 16.13 -4.99 -0.01
C SER A 79 15.57 -6.33 0.51
N ASP A 80 15.19 -6.37 1.78
CA ASP A 80 14.85 -7.60 2.51
C ASP A 80 13.51 -8.18 2.06
N HIS A 81 12.61 -7.32 1.60
CA HIS A 81 11.26 -7.66 1.16
C HIS A 81 10.84 -6.83 -0.04
N ALA A 82 10.17 -7.47 -1.02
CA ALA A 82 9.41 -6.77 -2.04
C ALA A 82 8.05 -6.31 -1.49
N MET A 83 7.53 -5.20 -2.01
CA MET A 83 6.25 -4.63 -1.56
C MET A 83 5.07 -5.60 -1.70
N ILE A 84 5.04 -6.39 -2.77
CA ILE A 84 4.04 -7.43 -3.00
C ILE A 84 4.00 -8.51 -1.90
N GLU A 85 5.08 -8.74 -1.16
CA GLU A 85 5.11 -9.72 -0.07
C GLU A 85 4.26 -9.28 1.13
N SER A 86 4.07 -7.96 1.27
CA SER A 86 3.25 -7.36 2.33
C SER A 86 1.76 -7.45 2.05
N VAL A 87 1.36 -7.59 0.78
CA VAL A 87 -0.04 -7.54 0.37
C VAL A 87 -0.69 -8.92 0.50
N ILE A 88 -1.79 -8.98 1.25
CA ILE A 88 -2.60 -10.19 1.45
C ILE A 88 -3.75 -10.20 0.46
N SER A 89 -4.56 -9.15 0.45
CA SER A 89 -5.66 -8.98 -0.49
C SER A 89 -5.85 -7.53 -0.90
N ILE A 90 -6.47 -7.35 -2.06
CA ILE A 90 -6.80 -6.05 -2.64
C ILE A 90 -8.28 -6.05 -2.96
N GLU A 91 -9.02 -5.13 -2.34
CA GLU A 91 -10.36 -4.75 -2.76
C GLU A 91 -10.24 -3.67 -3.85
N TYR A 92 -10.94 -3.87 -4.96
CA TYR A 92 -10.92 -2.95 -6.09
C TYR A 92 -12.31 -2.81 -6.72
N ILE A 93 -12.51 -1.68 -7.40
CA ILE A 93 -13.62 -1.46 -8.31
C ILE A 93 -13.16 -1.81 -9.73
N ASP A 94 -13.90 -2.69 -10.40
CA ASP A 94 -13.64 -3.11 -11.76
C ASP A 94 -14.19 -2.12 -12.81
N MET A 95 -14.00 -2.44 -14.10
CA MET A 95 -14.49 -1.61 -15.21
C MET A 95 -16.02 -1.48 -15.30
N ASN A 96 -16.76 -2.36 -14.63
CA ASN A 96 -18.22 -2.33 -14.58
C ASN A 96 -18.72 -1.57 -13.34
N GLY A 97 -17.83 -1.00 -12.53
CA GLY A 97 -18.18 -0.31 -11.29
C GLY A 97 -18.50 -1.26 -10.14
N LYS A 98 -18.16 -2.54 -10.23
CA LYS A 98 -18.41 -3.54 -9.19
C LYS A 98 -17.21 -3.65 -8.25
N ILE A 99 -17.49 -3.73 -6.95
CA ILE A 99 -16.48 -4.07 -5.93
C ILE A 99 -16.22 -5.58 -5.96
N ASP A 100 -14.94 -5.95 -6.02
CA ASP A 100 -14.48 -7.33 -5.85
C ASP A 100 -13.11 -7.35 -5.15
N GLU A 101 -12.63 -8.54 -4.86
CA GLU A 101 -11.37 -8.77 -4.16
C GLU A 101 -10.49 -9.79 -4.92
N CYS A 102 -9.18 -9.55 -4.92
CA CYS A 102 -8.17 -10.51 -5.38
C CYS A 102 -7.05 -10.69 -4.33
N SER A 103 -6.44 -11.86 -4.33
CA SER A 103 -5.32 -12.28 -3.50
C SER A 103 -4.39 -13.20 -4.30
N ARG A 104 -3.38 -13.78 -3.64
CA ARG A 104 -2.51 -14.79 -4.25
C ARG A 104 -3.26 -16.08 -4.61
N GLU A 105 -4.34 -16.37 -3.91
CA GLU A 105 -5.17 -17.57 -4.06
C GLU A 105 -6.43 -17.29 -4.91
N LYS A 106 -6.96 -16.06 -4.84
CA LYS A 106 -8.16 -15.63 -5.57
C LYS A 106 -7.80 -14.64 -6.67
N LYS A 107 -8.03 -14.99 -7.94
CA LYS A 107 -7.72 -14.14 -9.10
C LYS A 107 -6.23 -13.71 -9.13
N SER A 108 -5.33 -14.66 -8.89
CA SER A 108 -3.88 -14.46 -8.73
C SER A 108 -3.21 -13.67 -9.87
N GLN A 109 -3.65 -13.91 -11.11
CA GLN A 109 -3.16 -13.15 -12.27
C GLN A 109 -3.52 -11.66 -12.16
N LEU A 110 -4.77 -11.34 -11.82
CA LEU A 110 -5.21 -9.96 -11.65
C LEU A 110 -4.55 -9.30 -10.43
N PHE A 111 -4.41 -10.03 -9.33
CA PHE A 111 -3.66 -9.56 -8.16
C PHE A 111 -2.25 -9.10 -8.53
N SER A 112 -1.54 -9.90 -9.32
CA SER A 112 -0.19 -9.57 -9.80
C SER A 112 -0.18 -8.39 -10.78
N LEU A 113 -1.24 -8.18 -11.56
CA LEU A 113 -1.36 -7.07 -12.51
C LEU A 113 -1.74 -5.74 -11.85
N ILE A 114 -2.56 -5.76 -10.79
CA ILE A 114 -2.94 -4.54 -10.05
C ILE A 114 -1.71 -3.94 -9.34
N ILE A 115 -0.85 -4.78 -8.79
CA ILE A 115 0.40 -4.37 -8.15
C ILE A 115 1.39 -3.94 -9.23
N GLY A 116 1.80 -2.68 -9.23
CA GLY A 116 2.60 -2.11 -10.33
C GLY A 116 1.79 -1.81 -11.60
N GLY A 117 0.45 -1.93 -11.55
CA GLY A 117 -0.44 -1.69 -12.68
C GLY A 117 -0.82 -0.23 -12.92
N TYR A 118 -0.31 0.71 -12.11
CA TYR A 118 -0.58 2.16 -12.21
C TYR A 118 -2.09 2.53 -12.23
N GLY A 119 -2.95 1.68 -11.65
CA GLY A 119 -4.40 1.86 -11.64
C GLY A 119 -5.12 1.47 -12.94
N LEU A 120 -4.44 0.81 -13.89
CA LEU A 120 -5.01 0.42 -15.18
C LEU A 120 -5.93 -0.81 -15.13
N PHE A 121 -5.85 -1.59 -14.05
CA PHE A 121 -6.61 -2.84 -13.88
C PHE A 121 -7.78 -2.72 -12.89
N GLY A 122 -8.05 -1.50 -12.42
CA GLY A 122 -9.11 -1.21 -11.45
C GLY A 122 -8.69 -0.12 -10.47
N ILE A 123 -9.67 0.41 -9.74
CA ILE A 123 -9.45 1.39 -8.67
C ILE A 123 -9.33 0.62 -7.36
N ILE A 124 -8.15 0.58 -6.75
CA ILE A 124 -7.97 0.01 -5.41
C ILE A 124 -8.78 0.86 -4.42
N THR A 125 -9.61 0.22 -3.60
CA THR A 125 -10.41 0.88 -2.55
C THR A 125 -9.91 0.53 -1.16
N ARG A 126 -9.40 -0.69 -0.97
CA ARG A 126 -8.85 -1.19 0.30
C ARG A 126 -7.75 -2.22 0.09
N LEU A 127 -6.80 -2.25 1.01
CA LEU A 127 -5.72 -3.20 1.06
C LEU A 127 -5.72 -3.90 2.42
N ARG A 128 -5.44 -5.20 2.43
CA ARG A 128 -5.10 -5.97 3.63
C ARG A 128 -3.61 -6.27 3.58
N LEU A 129 -2.87 -5.83 4.58
CA LEU A 129 -1.40 -5.93 4.61
C LEU A 129 -0.93 -6.69 5.84
N LYS A 130 0.14 -7.47 5.68
CA LYS A 130 0.89 -8.06 6.80
C LYS A 130 1.57 -6.96 7.60
N THR A 131 1.71 -7.19 8.89
CA THR A 131 2.56 -6.37 9.77
C THR A 131 3.65 -7.23 10.38
N VAL A 132 4.71 -6.59 10.88
CA VAL A 132 5.77 -7.25 11.66
C VAL A 132 5.94 -6.55 13.00
N SER A 133 6.58 -7.21 13.96
CA SER A 133 6.89 -6.60 15.26
C SER A 133 7.75 -5.36 15.06
N ASN A 134 7.41 -4.27 15.73
CA ASN A 134 8.23 -3.07 15.73
C ASN A 134 9.43 -3.29 16.65
N VAL A 135 10.60 -3.52 16.05
CA VAL A 135 11.83 -3.78 16.79
C VAL A 135 12.77 -2.59 16.68
N LYS A 136 13.47 -2.30 17.77
CA LYS A 136 14.50 -1.25 17.78
C LYS A 136 15.69 -1.72 16.94
N THR A 137 15.98 -1.03 15.84
CA THR A 137 17.18 -1.28 15.05
C THR A 137 18.41 -0.69 15.75
N SER A 138 19.47 -1.49 15.88
CA SER A 138 20.80 -1.04 16.29
C SER A 138 21.75 -1.12 15.09
N LEU A 139 22.55 -0.07 14.89
CA LEU A 139 23.58 -0.03 13.85
C LEU A 139 24.94 -0.34 14.49
N GLU A 140 25.57 -1.42 14.04
CA GLU A 140 26.99 -1.67 14.29
C GLU A 140 27.79 -1.08 13.12
N TYR A 141 28.78 -0.24 13.43
CA TYR A 141 29.66 0.34 12.42
C TYR A 141 31.08 -0.18 12.59
N ILE A 142 31.67 -0.63 11.49
CA ILE A 142 33.10 -0.93 11.40
C ILE A 142 33.74 0.24 10.67
N ARG A 143 34.67 0.93 11.34
CA ARG A 143 35.45 1.99 10.73
C ARG A 143 36.66 1.36 10.05
N LEU A 144 36.73 1.43 8.72
CA LEU A 144 37.90 0.98 7.96
C LEU A 144 39.07 1.93 8.23
N GLN A 145 40.24 1.39 8.53
CA GLN A 145 41.51 2.12 8.67
C GLN A 145 42.25 2.15 7.35
#